data_AF-A0A0T9N330-F1
#
_entry.id   AF-A0A0T9N330-F1
#
_cell.length_a   1.000
_cell.length_b   1.000
_cell.length_c   1.000
_cell.angle_alpha   90.00
_cell.angle_beta   90.00
_cell.angle_gamma   90.00
#
_symmetry.space_group_name_H-M   'P 1'
#
loop_
_entity.id
_entity.type
_entity.pdbx_description
1 polymer ?
#
loop_
_entity_poly.entity_id
_entity_poly.type
_entity_poly.pdbx_seq_one_letter_code
_entity_poly.pdbx_strand_id
1 'polypeptide(L)'
;MKYKQLGRTGLFVSELCLGTMTLGGNTDAGMWSSIGTVEQDEANQLFARALAGGVNFIGVKRIDQLDDNLGAADIILTAEELVRLDAVSALPPYYPGWMIEHQDAARRQASSSPQKLNVIKTL
;
A
#
# COMPACT_ATOMS: atom_id res chain seq x y z
N MET A 1 -9.33 -5.43 -0.08
CA MET A 1 -8.65 -5.99 1.10
C MET A 1 -9.23 -7.36 1.45
N LYS A 2 -8.42 -8.30 1.95
CA LYS A 2 -8.87 -9.59 2.50
C LYS A 2 -8.72 -9.58 4.02
N TYR A 3 -9.65 -10.21 4.73
CA TYR A 3 -9.66 -10.29 6.20
C TYR A 3 -9.59 -11.74 6.68
N LYS A 4 -8.86 -11.96 7.78
CA LYS A 4 -8.68 -13.26 8.44
C LYS A 4 -8.99 -13.16 9.92
N GLN A 5 -9.47 -14.24 10.50
CA GLN A 5 -9.70 -14.30 11.94
C GLN A 5 -8.35 -14.37 12.68
N LEU A 6 -8.18 -13.54 13.70
CA LEU A 6 -6.98 -13.52 14.52
C LEU A 6 -7.05 -14.64 15.58
N GLY A 7 -6.55 -15.82 15.23
CA GLY A 7 -6.54 -16.98 16.12
C GLY A 7 -7.93 -17.29 16.66
N ARG A 8 -8.05 -17.42 17.99
CA ARG A 8 -9.31 -17.74 18.70
C ARG A 8 -10.00 -16.51 19.30
N THR A 9 -9.55 -15.30 18.95
CA THR A 9 -10.03 -14.05 19.57
C THR A 9 -11.42 -13.63 19.08
N GLY A 10 -11.88 -14.17 17.95
CA GLY A 10 -13.13 -13.73 17.31
C GLY A 10 -13.00 -12.45 16.48
N LEU A 11 -11.83 -11.79 16.51
CA LEU A 11 -11.57 -10.57 15.73
C LEU A 11 -11.17 -10.91 14.29
N PHE A 12 -11.62 -10.10 13.33
CA PHE A 12 -11.22 -10.17 11.93
C PHE A 12 -10.27 -9.02 11.60
N VAL A 13 -9.08 -9.37 11.12
CA VAL A 13 -7.99 -8.44 10.81
C VAL A 13 -7.61 -8.51 9.33
N SER A 14 -7.14 -7.41 8.76
CA SER A 14 -6.58 -7.37 7.42
C SER A 14 -5.35 -8.28 7.32
N GLU A 15 -5.12 -8.90 6.16
CA GLU A 15 -3.91 -9.73 5.94
C GLU A 15 -2.60 -8.93 6.05
N LEU A 16 -2.68 -7.61 5.91
CA LEU A 16 -1.58 -6.68 6.10
C LEU A 16 -1.77 -5.93 7.43
N CYS A 17 -0.66 -5.78 8.16
CA CYS A 17 -0.60 -4.99 9.40
C CYS A 17 0.23 -3.74 9.15
N LEU A 18 -0.26 -2.58 9.59
CA LEU A 18 0.50 -1.33 9.58
C LEU A 18 1.44 -1.32 10.79
N GLY A 19 2.73 -1.51 10.56
CA GLY A 19 3.75 -1.38 11.59
C GLY A 19 4.11 0.09 11.83
N THR A 20 4.24 0.50 13.10
CA THR A 20 4.51 1.90 13.46
C THR A 20 5.92 2.13 13.99
N MET A 21 6.89 1.30 13.56
CA MET A 21 8.27 1.37 14.05
C MET A 21 8.96 2.69 13.71
N THR A 22 8.56 3.34 12.61
CA THR A 22 9.14 4.60 12.14
C THR A 22 8.43 5.85 12.67
N LEU A 23 7.29 5.68 13.33
CA LEU A 23 6.39 6.76 13.74
C LEU A 23 6.72 7.28 15.15
N GLY A 24 6.56 8.58 15.35
CA GLY A 24 6.55 9.22 16.67
C GLY A 24 7.91 9.75 17.13
N GLY A 25 8.70 10.34 16.21
CA GLY A 25 9.81 11.25 16.51
C GLY A 25 10.67 10.86 17.71
N ASN A 26 11.33 9.69 17.66
CA ASN A 26 11.87 9.08 18.88
C ASN A 26 13.31 9.52 19.17
N THR A 27 13.46 10.72 19.75
CA THR A 27 14.75 11.28 20.20
C THR A 27 15.48 10.38 21.21
N ASP A 28 14.72 9.57 21.95
CA ASP A 28 15.23 8.69 23.01
C ASP A 28 15.46 7.24 22.54
N ALA A 29 15.34 6.97 21.23
CA ALA A 29 15.55 5.63 20.66
C ALA A 29 17.01 5.17 20.62
N GLY A 30 17.95 6.00 21.08
CA GLY A 30 19.38 5.71 21.06
C GLY A 30 19.88 5.39 19.64
N MET A 31 20.40 4.18 19.46
CA MET A 31 20.89 3.67 18.17
C MET A 31 19.82 3.64 17.07
N TRP A 32 18.53 3.65 17.42
CA TRP A 32 17.41 3.55 16.49
C TRP A 32 16.72 4.89 16.18
N SER A 33 17.29 6.02 16.64
CA SER A 33 16.76 7.37 16.43
C SER A 33 16.58 7.71 14.95
N SER A 34 17.48 7.25 14.07
CA SER A 34 17.38 7.45 12.62
C SER A 34 16.23 6.68 11.93
N ILE A 35 15.55 5.76 12.64
CA ILE A 35 14.43 4.99 12.09
C ILE A 35 13.09 5.59 12.50
N GLY A 36 12.99 6.14 13.71
CA GLY A 36 11.77 6.72 14.28
C GLY A 36 11.58 8.20 13.95
N THR A 37 11.87 8.62 12.71
CA THR A 37 11.94 10.05 12.34
C THR A 37 10.64 10.60 11.77
N VAL A 38 9.61 9.77 11.57
CA VAL A 38 8.36 10.22 10.97
C VAL A 38 7.57 11.01 12.01
N GLU A 39 7.30 12.27 11.69
CA GLU A 39 6.56 13.21 12.52
C GLU A 39 5.05 12.98 12.40
N GLN A 40 4.27 13.58 13.30
CA GLN A 40 2.84 13.28 13.44
C GLN A 40 2.03 13.51 12.14
N ASP A 41 2.29 14.59 11.41
CA ASP A 41 1.54 14.90 10.18
C ASP A 41 1.78 13.89 9.06
N GLU A 42 2.99 13.33 8.98
CA GLU A 42 3.33 12.30 8.01
C GLU A 42 2.76 10.94 8.45
N ALA A 43 2.81 10.65 9.75
CA ALA A 43 2.16 9.48 10.34
C ALA A 43 0.67 9.46 10.00
N ASN A 44 0.00 10.60 10.18
CA ASN A 44 -1.41 10.83 9.85
C ASN A 44 -1.73 10.45 8.40
N GLN A 45 -0.90 10.85 7.43
CA GLN A 45 -1.09 10.51 6.02
C GLN A 45 -0.91 9.01 5.76
N LEU A 46 0.05 8.36 6.41
CA LEU A 46 0.26 6.92 6.30
C LEU A 46 -0.93 6.13 6.83
N PHE A 47 -1.51 6.54 7.96
CA PHE A 47 -2.72 5.96 8.52
C PHE A 47 -3.91 6.10 7.58
N ALA A 48 -4.16 7.32 7.10
CA ALA A 48 -5.29 7.58 6.21
C ALA A 48 -5.19 6.76 4.90
N ARG A 49 -3.98 6.62 4.34
CA ARG A 49 -3.75 5.74 3.18
C ARG A 49 -4.00 4.27 3.50
N ALA A 50 -3.50 3.77 4.63
CA ALA A 50 -3.66 2.39 5.04
C ALA A 50 -5.15 2.04 5.23
N LEU A 51 -5.89 2.94 5.88
CA LEU A 51 -7.33 2.82 6.10
C LEU A 51 -8.12 2.87 4.80
N ALA A 52 -7.78 3.79 3.88
CA ALA A 52 -8.37 3.82 2.54
C ALA A 52 -8.13 2.51 1.77
N GLY A 53 -6.98 1.85 1.99
CA GLY A 53 -6.69 0.51 1.48
C GLY A 53 -7.50 -0.61 2.15
N GLY A 54 -8.12 -0.36 3.30
CA GLY A 54 -8.87 -1.33 4.12
C GLY A 54 -8.05 -2.01 5.22
N VAL A 55 -6.86 -1.50 5.56
CA VAL A 55 -6.07 -2.03 6.68
C VAL A 55 -6.76 -1.66 8.00
N ASN A 56 -6.99 -2.64 8.89
CA ASN A 56 -7.59 -2.42 10.21
C ASN A 56 -6.73 -3.00 11.36
N PHE A 57 -5.51 -3.44 11.05
CA PHE A 57 -4.59 -4.05 12.01
C PHE A 57 -3.33 -3.20 12.11
N ILE A 58 -3.02 -2.73 13.33
CA ILE A 58 -1.95 -1.76 13.60
C ILE A 58 -1.06 -2.34 14.71
N GLY A 59 0.25 -2.34 14.47
CA GLY A 59 1.24 -2.81 15.43
C GLY A 59 1.92 -1.64 16.14
N VAL A 60 1.59 -1.44 17.41
CA VAL A 60 2.10 -0.34 18.25
C VAL A 60 3.14 -0.82 19.26
N LYS A 61 4.11 0.05 19.59
CA LYS A 61 5.17 -0.22 20.58
C LYS A 61 4.90 0.38 21.95
N ARG A 62 4.13 1.49 22.02
CA ARG A 62 3.87 2.24 23.25
C ARG A 62 2.41 2.73 23.30
N ILE A 63 1.93 3.13 24.48
CA ILE A 63 0.54 3.56 24.69
C ILE A 63 0.30 4.99 24.18
N ASP A 64 1.23 5.92 24.39
CA ASP A 64 1.21 7.26 23.77
C ASP A 64 1.08 7.17 22.25
N GLN A 65 1.88 6.29 21.63
CA GLN A 65 1.80 6.03 20.20
C GLN A 65 0.44 5.43 19.79
N LEU A 66 -0.20 4.64 20.65
CA LEU A 66 -1.52 4.11 20.35
C LEU A 66 -2.56 5.23 20.29
N ASP A 67 -2.53 6.17 21.23
CA ASP A 67 -3.44 7.31 21.26
C ASP A 67 -3.28 8.18 20.00
N ASP A 68 -2.03 8.47 19.61
CA ASP A 68 -1.73 9.21 18.38
C ASP A 68 -2.21 8.48 17.11
N ASN A 69 -2.00 7.17 17.05
CA ASN A 69 -2.43 6.34 15.92
C ASN A 69 -3.96 6.23 15.81
N LEU A 70 -4.66 6.17 16.94
CA LEU A 70 -6.13 6.15 16.95
C LEU A 70 -6.68 7.51 16.49
N GLY A 71 -6.08 8.62 16.92
CA GLY A 71 -6.44 9.95 16.42
C GLY A 71 -6.20 10.10 14.91
N ALA A 72 -5.13 9.49 14.38
CA ALA A 72 -4.84 9.49 12.95
C ALA A 72 -5.89 8.74 12.11
N ALA A 73 -6.67 7.83 12.73
CA ALA A 73 -7.65 7.02 12.02
C ALA A 73 -8.89 7.79 11.55
N ASP A 74 -9.15 8.96 12.16
CA ASP A 74 -10.26 9.84 11.78
C ASP A 74 -9.94 10.71 10.55
N ILE A 75 -8.70 10.63 10.03
CA ILE A 75 -8.25 11.44 8.90
C ILE A 75 -8.72 10.82 7.59
N ILE A 76 -9.51 11.60 6.85
CA ILE A 76 -10.01 11.25 5.52
C ILE A 76 -9.25 12.08 4.49
N LEU A 77 -8.39 11.43 3.70
CA LEU A 77 -7.74 12.07 2.57
C LEU A 77 -8.70 12.23 1.40
N THR A 78 -8.64 13.37 0.74
CA THR A 78 -9.33 13.60 -0.54
C THR A 78 -8.74 12.74 -1.65
N ALA A 79 -9.49 12.58 -2.74
CA ALA A 79 -9.00 11.84 -3.92
C ALA A 79 -7.72 12.45 -4.50
N GLU A 80 -7.60 13.78 -4.49
CA GLU A 80 -6.41 14.48 -4.99
C GLU A 80 -5.19 14.23 -4.09
N GLU A 81 -5.36 14.25 -2.78
CA GLU A 81 -4.29 13.96 -1.81
C GLU A 81 -3.83 12.50 -1.89
N LEU A 82 -4.76 11.56 -2.07
CA LEU A 82 -4.43 10.15 -2.30
C LEU A 82 -3.60 9.96 -3.57
N VAL A 83 -4.00 10.57 -4.68
CA VAL A 83 -3.25 10.52 -5.95
C VAL A 83 -1.84 11.10 -5.78
N ARG A 84 -1.74 12.24 -5.09
CA ARG A 84 -0.43 12.86 -4.80
C ARG A 84 0.45 11.94 -3.95
N LEU A 85 -0.12 11.33 -2.91
CA LEU A 85 0.60 10.42 -2.02
C LEU A 85 1.06 9.15 -2.74
N ASP A 86 0.24 8.61 -3.64
CA ASP A 86 0.62 7.46 -4.47
C ASP A 86 1.76 7.81 -5.44
N ALA A 87 1.74 9.00 -6.03
CA ALA A 87 2.80 9.43 -6.95
C ALA A 87 4.16 9.56 -6.26
N VAL A 88 4.22 10.13 -5.05
CA VAL A 88 5.49 10.30 -4.31
C VAL A 88 5.97 9.01 -3.65
N SER A 89 5.07 8.07 -3.35
CA SER A 89 5.40 6.77 -2.74
C SER A 89 5.61 5.64 -3.75
N ALA A 90 5.53 5.93 -5.05
CA ALA A 90 5.72 4.95 -6.11
C ALA A 90 7.13 4.36 -6.06
N LEU A 91 7.21 3.03 -5.91
CA LEU A 91 8.47 2.31 -5.95
C LEU A 91 9.03 2.31 -7.38
N PRO A 92 10.36 2.43 -7.56
CA PRO A 92 10.97 2.30 -8.87
C PRO A 92 10.71 0.90 -9.45
N PRO A 93 10.63 0.75 -10.79
CA PRO A 93 10.41 -0.54 -11.42
C PRO A 93 11.51 -1.53 -11.03
N TYR A 94 11.14 -2.62 -10.36
CA TYR A 94 12.11 -3.63 -9.91
C TYR A 94 12.45 -4.60 -11.05
N TYR A 95 13.70 -5.07 -11.12
CA TYR A 95 14.08 -6.16 -12.01
C TYR A 95 13.63 -7.51 -11.41
N PRO A 96 13.07 -8.45 -12.20
CA PRO A 96 12.87 -8.40 -13.66
C PRO A 96 11.50 -7.85 -14.09
N GLY A 97 10.70 -7.28 -13.18
CA GLY A 97 9.33 -6.82 -13.45
C GLY A 97 9.19 -5.93 -14.69
N TRP A 98 10.04 -4.90 -14.82
CA TRP A 98 10.02 -4.03 -16.00
C TRP A 98 10.33 -4.80 -17.29
N MET A 99 11.26 -5.76 -17.27
CA MET A 99 11.63 -6.53 -18.45
C MET A 99 10.46 -7.41 -18.92
N ILE A 100 9.75 -8.02 -17.95
CA ILE A 100 8.55 -8.81 -18.21
C ILE A 100 7.47 -7.92 -18.81
N GLU A 101 7.21 -6.74 -18.25
CA GLU A 101 6.23 -5.80 -18.80
C GLU A 101 6.56 -5.35 -20.23
N HIS A 102 7.83 -5.06 -20.53
CA HIS A 102 8.28 -4.70 -21.87
C HIS A 102 8.13 -5.86 -22.87
N GLN A 103 8.42 -7.09 -22.45
CA GLN A 103 8.23 -8.29 -23.28
C GLN A 103 6.74 -8.62 -23.46
N ASP A 104 5.92 -8.45 -22.42
CA ASP A 104 4.47 -8.67 -22.47
C ASP A 104 3.74 -7.59 -23.28
N ALA A 105 4.23 -6.35 -23.30
CA ALA A 105 3.70 -5.29 -24.15
C ALA A 105 3.78 -5.69 -25.63
N ALA A 106 4.93 -6.26 -26.05
CA ALA A 106 5.10 -6.78 -27.41
C ALA A 106 4.15 -7.96 -27.71
N ARG A 107 3.95 -8.87 -26.73
CA ARG A 107 3.00 -9.99 -26.88
C ARG A 107 1.53 -9.53 -26.96
N ARG A 108 1.13 -8.55 -26.14
CA ARG A 108 -0.23 -7.98 -26.13
C ARG A 108 -0.55 -7.22 -27.42
N GLN A 109 0.44 -6.54 -28.01
CA GLN A 109 0.26 -5.85 -29.28
C GLN A 109 0.08 -6.85 -30.44
N ALA A 110 0.84 -7.95 -30.43
CA ALA A 110 0.71 -9.03 -31.41
C ALA A 110 -0.64 -9.78 -31.33
N SER A 111 -1.21 -9.98 -30.13
CA SER A 111 -2.51 -10.64 -29.96
C SER A 111 -3.72 -9.74 -30.27
N SER A 112 -3.52 -8.42 -30.29
CA SER A 112 -4.56 -7.43 -30.60
C SER A 112 -4.76 -7.15 -32.10
N SER A 113 -3.91 -7.73 -32.97
CA SER A 113 -4.09 -7.62 -34.42
C SER A 113 -5.23 -8.54 -34.87
N PRO A 114 -6.32 -8.03 -35.48
CA PRO A 114 -7.40 -8.87 -35.96
C PRO A 114 -6.86 -9.82 -37.03
N GLN A 115 -6.83 -11.13 -36.74
CA GLN A 115 -6.57 -12.14 -37.75
C GLN A 115 -7.69 -12.04 -38.79
N LYS A 116 -7.34 -11.68 -40.02
CA LYS A 116 -8.27 -11.75 -41.15
C LYS A 116 -8.68 -13.21 -41.33
N LEU A 117 -9.89 -13.54 -40.87
CA LEU A 117 -10.51 -14.83 -41.08
C LEU A 117 -10.79 -14.96 -42.59
N ASN A 118 -9.91 -15.65 -43.32
CA ASN A 118 -10.15 -15.99 -44.71
C ASN A 118 -11.26 -17.06 -44.75
N VAL A 119 -12.50 -16.60 -44.86
CA VAL A 119 -13.64 -17.47 -45.15
C VAL A 119 -13.45 -18.00 -46.57
N ILE A 120 -13.06 -19.28 -46.68
CA ILE A 120 -13.07 -20.04 -47.92
C ILE A 120 -14.53 -20.07 -48.38
N LYS A 121 -14.87 -19.31 -49.42
CA LYS A 121 -16.17 -19.46 -50.10
C LYS A 121 -16.17 -20.81 -50.81
N THR A 122 -16.90 -21.75 -50.26
CA THR A 122 -17.35 -22.95 -50.97
C THR A 122 -18.68 -22.61 -51.65
N LEU A 123 -18.77 -23.00 -52.93
CA LEU A 123 -19.84 -22.83 -53.93
C LEU A 123 -19.77 -21.53 -54.75
#